data_AF-A0A940CS39-F1
#
_entry.id   AF-A0A940CS39-F1
#
_cell.length_a   1.000
_cell.length_b   1.000
_cell.length_c   1.000
_cell.angle_alpha   90.00
_cell.angle_beta   90.00
_cell.angle_gamma   90.00
#
_symmetry.space_group_name_H-M   'P 1'
#
loop_
_entity.id
_entity.type
_entity.pdbx_description
1 polymer ?
#
loop_
_entity_poly.entity_id
_entity_poly.type
_entity_poly.pdbx_seq_one_letter_code
_entity_poly.pdbx_strand_id
1 'polypeptide(L)'
;MYLIPRNVVTRFEFFTGFGWFELIAVAVGGLIGLVLFKLTNLLGVPSLAALISGIVPPAAAFFVTRPTAAGGESLFVLLQRGMQWGRSPKRYLYFRREI
;
A
#
# COMPACT_ATOMS: atom_id res chain seq x y z
N MET A 1 -22.19 -29.87 -14.08
CA MET A 1 -20.80 -29.38 -14.11
C MET A 1 -20.61 -28.53 -12.87
N TYR A 2 -20.04 -29.08 -11.80
CA TYR A 2 -19.77 -28.30 -10.59
C TYR A 2 -18.42 -27.63 -10.79
N LEU A 3 -18.41 -26.30 -10.90
CA LEU A 3 -17.18 -25.50 -10.80
C LEU A 3 -16.71 -25.64 -9.36
N ILE A 4 -15.85 -26.63 -9.10
CA ILE A 4 -15.06 -26.66 -7.87
C ILE A 4 -14.19 -25.40 -7.96
N PRO A 5 -14.39 -24.38 -7.10
CA PRO A 5 -13.50 -23.23 -7.12
C PRO A 5 -12.09 -23.74 -6.86
N ARG A 6 -11.19 -23.47 -7.82
CA ARG A 6 -9.75 -23.71 -7.66
C ARG A 6 -9.34 -23.18 -6.30
N ASN A 7 -8.72 -24.06 -5.50
CA ASN A 7 -7.97 -23.79 -4.27
C ASN A 7 -7.75 -22.29 -4.03
N VAL A 8 -8.74 -21.62 -3.44
CA VAL A 8 -8.62 -20.22 -3.06
C VAL A 8 -7.76 -20.23 -1.82
N VAL A 9 -6.47 -19.98 -2.01
CA VAL A 9 -5.55 -19.72 -0.92
C VAL A 9 -6.06 -18.45 -0.24
N THR A 10 -6.91 -18.63 0.76
CA THR A 10 -7.42 -17.55 1.58
C THR A 10 -6.23 -17.02 2.35
N ARG A 11 -5.74 -15.86 1.93
CA ARG A 11 -4.75 -15.12 2.69
C ARG A 11 -5.44 -14.65 3.97
N PHE A 12 -4.73 -14.69 5.08
CA PHE A 12 -5.30 -14.24 6.35
C PHE A 12 -5.54 -12.73 6.28
N GLU A 13 -6.81 -12.33 6.38
CA GLU A 13 -7.28 -10.95 6.35
C GLU A 13 -8.01 -10.66 7.67
N PHE A 14 -7.65 -9.57 8.35
CA PHE A 14 -8.34 -9.10 9.56
C PHE A 14 -9.69 -8.44 9.21
N PHE A 15 -9.72 -7.74 8.08
CA PHE A 15 -10.89 -7.16 7.44
C PHE A 15 -10.65 -7.20 5.93
N THR A 16 -11.72 -7.17 5.14
CA THR A 16 -11.65 -7.35 3.68
C THR A 16 -10.55 -6.47 3.06
N GLY A 17 -9.52 -7.10 2.50
CA GLY A 17 -8.39 -6.41 1.88
C GLY A 17 -7.30 -5.90 2.85
N PHE A 18 -7.27 -6.34 4.11
CA PHE A 18 -6.24 -5.98 5.09
C PHE A 18 -5.69 -7.23 5.79
N GLY A 19 -4.49 -7.65 5.42
CA GLY A 19 -3.79 -8.80 6.00
C GLY A 19 -2.55 -8.41 6.81
N TRP A 20 -1.65 -9.38 6.95
CA TRP A 20 -0.42 -9.24 7.73
C TRP A 20 0.54 -8.19 7.17
N PHE A 21 0.60 -8.04 5.84
CA PHE A 21 1.51 -7.09 5.20
C PHE A 21 1.09 -5.65 5.52
N GLU A 22 -0.20 -5.35 5.39
CA GLU A 22 -0.79 -4.06 5.70
C GLU A 22 -0.61 -3.72 7.18
N LEU A 23 -0.81 -4.70 8.07
CA LEU A 23 -0.59 -4.53 9.51
C LEU A 23 0.86 -4.17 9.83
N ILE A 24 1.83 -4.87 9.25
CA ILE A 24 3.26 -4.59 9.44
C ILE A 24 3.60 -3.19 8.89
N ALA A 25 3.10 -2.83 7.70
CA ALA A 25 3.35 -1.54 7.10
C ALA A 25 2.82 -0.38 7.96
N VAL A 26 1.60 -0.52 8.51
CA VAL A 26 1.01 0.45 9.43
C VAL A 26 1.81 0.52 10.73
N ALA A 27 2.25 -0.62 11.27
CA ALA A 27 3.09 -0.66 12.48
C ALA A 27 4.44 0.05 12.27
N VAL A 28 5.10 -0.16 11.12
CA VAL A 28 6.32 0.55 10.76
C VAL A 28 6.06 2.06 10.60
N GLY A 29 4.96 2.44 9.94
CA GLY A 29 4.53 3.83 9.85
C GLY A 29 4.31 4.46 11.24
N GLY A 30 3.70 3.72 12.16
CA GLY A 30 3.49 4.14 13.55
C GLY A 30 4.80 4.35 14.31
N LEU A 31 5.78 3.46 14.14
CA LEU A 31 7.11 3.61 14.72
C LEU A 31 7.82 4.87 14.19
N ILE A 32 7.77 5.10 12.88
CA ILE A 32 8.33 6.31 12.26
C ILE A 32 7.64 7.56 12.81
N GLY A 33 6.31 7.54 12.90
CA GLY A 33 5.52 8.62 13.50
C GLY A 33 5.91 8.92 14.96
N LEU A 34 6.08 7.89 15.78
CA LEU A 34 6.53 8.04 17.17
C LEU A 34 7.91 8.70 17.27
N VAL A 35 8.85 8.29 16.42
CA VAL A 35 10.20 8.88 16.37
C VAL A 35 10.12 10.35 15.95
N LEU A 36 9.35 10.68 14.92
CA LEU A 36 9.16 12.06 14.46
C LEU A 36 8.46 12.93 15.50
N PHE A 37 7.45 12.40 16.20
CA PHE A 37 6.78 13.09 17.29
C PHE A 37 7.76 13.41 18.44
N LYS A 38 8.60 12.44 18.84
CA LYS A 38 9.61 12.65 19.89
C LYS A 38 10.63 13.71 19.47
N LEU A 39 11.13 13.64 18.23
CA LEU A 39 12.12 14.59 17.70
C LEU A 39 11.56 16.01 17.58
N THR A 40 10.34 16.17 17.07
CA THR A 40 9.70 17.49 16.93
C THR A 40 9.41 18.13 18.29
N ASN A 41 8.99 17.35 19.29
CA ASN A 41 8.85 17.84 20.66
C ASN A 41 10.20 18.25 21.29
N LEU A 42 11.27 17.48 21.04
CA LEU A 42 12.61 17.83 21.53
C LEU A 42 13.12 19.15 20.94
N LEU A 43 12.75 19.46 19.70
CA LEU A 43 13.13 20.68 18.99
C LEU A 43 12.25 21.89 19.33
N GLY A 44 11.27 21.76 20.24
CA GLY A 44 10.40 22.87 20.66
C GLY A 44 9.39 23.31 19.59
N VAL A 45 9.08 22.44 18.62
CA VAL A 45 8.07 22.68 17.59
C VAL A 45 6.67 22.81 18.24
N PRO A 46 5.77 23.67 17.74
CA PRO A 46 4.41 23.78 18.25
C PRO A 46 3.70 22.41 18.34
N SER A 47 2.97 22.20 19.43
CA SER A 47 2.33 20.91 19.77
C SER A 47 1.46 20.33 18.65
N LEU A 48 0.78 21.19 17.88
CA LEU A 48 -0.02 20.78 16.74
C LEU A 48 0.83 20.19 15.60
N ALA A 49 1.94 20.85 15.25
CA ALA A 49 2.84 20.38 14.20
C ALA A 49 3.56 19.08 14.60
N ALA A 50 3.91 18.94 15.89
CA ALA A 50 4.43 17.69 16.42
C ALA A 50 3.39 16.55 16.29
N LEU A 51 2.14 16.78 16.70
CA LEU A 51 1.04 15.83 16.54
C LEU A 51 0.84 15.38 15.08
N ILE A 52 0.81 16.33 14.15
CA ILE A 52 0.68 16.04 12.72
C ILE A 52 1.85 15.16 12.25
N SER A 53 3.08 15.48 12.64
CA SER A 53 4.26 14.68 12.25
C SER A 53 4.21 13.24 12.76
N GLY A 54 3.52 12.98 13.87
CA GLY A 54 3.35 11.64 14.42
C GLY A 54 2.24 10.82 13.74
N ILE A 55 1.18 11.49 13.29
CA ILE A 55 -0.02 10.83 12.72
C ILE A 55 0.11 10.61 11.21
N VAL A 56 0.78 11.52 10.50
CA VAL A 56 0.90 11.46 9.04
C VAL A 56 1.58 10.17 8.55
N PRO A 57 2.70 9.70 9.12
CA PRO A 57 3.36 8.48 8.64
C PRO A 57 2.50 7.20 8.74
N PRO A 58 1.85 6.86 9.87
CA PRO A 58 0.97 5.68 9.93
C PRO A 58 -0.27 5.84 9.05
N ALA A 59 -0.84 7.05 8.94
CA ALA A 59 -1.97 7.31 8.04
C ALA A 59 -1.57 7.10 6.57
N ALA A 60 -0.43 7.64 6.15
CA ALA A 60 0.09 7.46 4.81
C ALA A 60 0.36 5.99 4.50
N ALA A 61 0.99 5.25 5.42
CA ALA A 61 1.21 3.81 5.27
C ALA A 61 -0.12 3.07 5.05
N PHE A 62 -1.13 3.37 5.86
CA PHE A 62 -2.46 2.77 5.73
C PHE A 62 -3.13 3.03 4.38
N PHE A 63 -3.10 4.28 3.91
CA PHE A 63 -3.71 4.63 2.62
C PHE A 63 -2.97 3.99 1.44
N VAL A 64 -1.63 3.92 1.49
CA VAL A 64 -0.82 3.30 0.43
C VAL A 64 -1.04 1.79 0.34
N THR A 65 -1.27 1.13 1.48
CA THR A 65 -1.43 -0.33 1.49
C THR A 65 -2.86 -0.79 1.27
N ARG A 66 -3.87 0.09 1.42
CA ARG A 66 -5.27 -0.30 1.14
C ARG A 66 -5.46 -0.71 -0.34
N PRO A 67 -6.10 -1.85 -0.62
CA PRO A 67 -6.48 -2.22 -1.97
C PRO A 67 -7.53 -1.27 -2.55
N THR A 68 -7.33 -0.84 -3.79
CA THR A 68 -8.26 0.06 -4.48
C THR A 68 -9.52 -0.71 -4.90
N ALA A 69 -10.69 -0.16 -4.58
CA ALA A 69 -12.00 -0.78 -4.84
C ALA A 69 -12.25 -1.18 -6.32
N ALA A 70 -11.55 -0.54 -7.26
CA ALA A 70 -11.72 -0.79 -8.70
C ALA A 70 -10.93 -2.01 -9.23
N GLY A 71 -9.93 -2.53 -8.50
CA GLY A 71 -9.01 -3.54 -9.05
C GLY A 71 -8.47 -4.58 -8.08
N GLY A 72 -8.75 -4.47 -6.77
CA GLY A 72 -8.27 -5.43 -5.76
C GLY A 72 -6.76 -5.35 -5.47
N GLU A 73 -6.02 -4.51 -6.18
CA GLU A 73 -4.58 -4.28 -5.96
C GLU A 73 -4.34 -3.02 -5.11
N SER A 74 -3.33 -3.05 -4.25
CA SER A 74 -2.93 -1.90 -3.42
C SER A 74 -2.23 -0.83 -4.25
N LEU A 75 -2.30 0.43 -3.79
CA LEU A 75 -1.59 1.55 -4.43
C LEU A 75 -0.09 1.29 -4.53
N PHE A 76 0.48 0.58 -3.57
CA PHE A 76 1.86 0.11 -3.62
C PHE A 76 2.15 -0.75 -4.87
N VAL A 77 1.30 -1.73 -5.18
CA VAL A 77 1.45 -2.60 -6.36
C VAL A 77 1.30 -1.79 -7.65
N LEU A 78 0.37 -0.85 -7.68
CA LEU A 78 0.17 0.04 -8.84
C LEU A 78 1.39 0.95 -9.07
N LEU A 79 1.95 1.53 -8.00
CA LEU A 79 3.19 2.32 -8.06
C LEU A 79 4.36 1.46 -8.55
N GLN A 80 4.52 0.26 -8.00
CA GLN A 80 5.58 -0.66 -8.42
C GLN A 80 5.46 -1.03 -9.91
N ARG A 81 4.25 -1.32 -10.39
CA ARG A 81 3.99 -1.59 -11.81
C ARG A 81 4.23 -0.38 -12.69
N GLY A 82 3.84 0.82 -12.25
CA GLY A 82 4.12 2.07 -12.95
C GLY A 82 5.63 2.33 -13.08
N MET A 83 6.39 2.09 -12.01
CA MET A 83 7.85 2.20 -12.04
C MET A 83 8.50 1.15 -12.96
N GLN A 84 7.99 -0.09 -12.96
CA GLN A 84 8.45 -1.15 -13.86
C GLN A 84 8.13 -0.82 -15.33
N TRP A 85 6.93 -0.29 -15.59
CA TRP A 85 6.53 0.17 -16.91
C TRP A 85 7.44 1.28 -17.44
N GLY A 86 7.82 2.25 -16.60
CA GLY A 86 8.78 3.29 -16.97
C GLY A 86 10.16 2.75 -17.37
N ARG A 87 10.58 1.60 -16.81
CA ARG A 87 11.87 0.95 -17.12
C ARG A 87 11.80 0.00 -18.32
N SER A 88 10.64 -0.60 -18.58
CA SER A 88 10.44 -1.49 -19.72
C SER A 88 9.01 -1.31 -20.23
N PRO A 89 8.74 -0.27 -21.04
CA PRO A 89 7.45 -0.13 -21.70
C PRO A 89 7.37 -1.24 -22.73
N LYS A 90 6.83 -2.40 -22.35
CA LYS A 90 6.48 -3.45 -23.31
C LYS A 90 5.32 -2.89 -24.13
N ARG A 91 5.69 -2.25 -25.25
CA ARG A 91 4.82 -1.93 -26.38
C ARG A 91 3.96 -3.16 -26.61
N TYR A 92 2.67 -3.10 -26.27
CA TYR A 92 1.70 -4.07 -26.75
C TYR A 92 1.57 -3.86 -28.25
N LEU A 93 2.53 -4.42 -29.01
CA LEU A 93 2.39 -4.62 -30.43
C LEU A 93 1.35 -5.72 -30.60
N TYR A 94 0.08 -5.33 -30.66
CA TYR A 94 -0.96 -6.19 -31.20
C TYR A 94 -0.65 -6.39 -32.69
N PHE A 95 0.17 -7.39 -33.01
CA PHE A 95 0.27 -7.87 -34.38
C PHE A 95 -0.95 -8.75 -34.64
N ARG A 96 -2.07 -8.12 -35.01
CA ARG A 96 -3.20 -8.83 -35.59
C ARG A 96 -2.77 -9.27 -36.98
N ARG A 97 -2.32 -10.52 -37.12
CA ARG A 97 -2.19 -11.17 -38.41
C ARG A 97 -3.58 -11.69 -38.78
N GLU A 98 -4.30 -10.94 -39.61
CA GLU A 98 -5.48 -11.46 -40.27
C GLU A 98 -5.02 -12.52 -41.27
N ILE A 99 -5.60 -13.71 -41.16
CA ILE A 99 -5.47 -14.83 -42.11
C ILE A 99 -6.75 -14.82 -42.94
#